data_AF-K9VWY7-F1
#
_entry.id   AF-K9VWY7-F1
#
_cell.length_a   1.000
_cell.length_b   1.000
_cell.length_c   1.000
_cell.angle_alpha   90.00
_cell.angle_beta   90.00
_cell.angle_gamma   90.00
#
_symmetry.space_group_name_H-M   'P 1'
#
loop_
_entity.id
_entity.type
_entity.pdbx_description
1 polymer ?
#
loop_
_entity_poly.entity_id
_entity_poly.type
_entity_poly.pdbx_seq_one_letter_code
_entity_poly.pdbx_strand_id
1 'polypeptide(L)'
;MKFKQFSRQKILGLSHKFHFPKSFNIFTKFKLLACLLMVIDHIGAVFFPQLIILRIVGRLSFPLFAYLFAKGYQNTRSHLDYFIRLLLFGAIAQVPYYYLFGWKLNIILTFAYNLALLRLIHCIKSSPIKLITLITGMVVASWLQFDYGWYATAIILLLIAYDQQCKGKWGLMWIGYWSVIHAFSWLVFSYQPVALFAVALLPAHNTKAPLSKPSLWVKYGFYAFYPLHLLLLMLAKKIIS
;
A
#
# COMPACT_ATOMS: atom_id res chain seq x y z
N MET A 1 -29.77 6.27 -45.59
CA MET A 1 -31.20 6.56 -45.32
C MET A 1 -31.74 5.49 -44.36
N LYS A 2 -32.68 5.79 -43.46
CA LYS A 2 -33.25 4.79 -42.49
C LYS A 2 -33.95 3.67 -43.27
N PHE A 3 -33.93 2.39 -42.88
CA PHE A 3 -34.89 1.70 -41.98
C PHE A 3 -34.87 0.18 -42.37
N LYS A 4 -35.37 -0.84 -41.63
CA LYS A 4 -35.92 -1.00 -40.26
C LYS A 4 -36.02 -2.51 -39.92
N GLN A 5 -35.25 -3.06 -38.97
CA GLN A 5 -35.56 -4.41 -38.42
C GLN A 5 -35.37 -4.48 -36.90
N PHE A 6 -36.46 -4.14 -36.21
CA PHE A 6 -36.66 -4.31 -34.78
C PHE A 6 -37.84 -5.27 -34.63
N SER A 7 -37.67 -6.44 -33.99
CA SER A 7 -38.67 -7.01 -33.08
C SER A 7 -38.20 -8.33 -32.44
N ARG A 8 -38.86 -8.67 -31.32
CA ARG A 8 -38.95 -10.01 -30.70
C ARG A 8 -37.64 -10.64 -30.17
N GLN A 9 -37.33 -10.31 -28.92
CA GLN A 9 -37.52 -11.28 -27.82
C GLN A 9 -37.40 -10.58 -26.45
N LYS A 10 -38.56 -10.31 -25.84
CA LYS A 10 -38.69 -9.87 -24.44
C LYS A 10 -40.03 -10.35 -23.86
N ILE A 11 -40.28 -11.66 -23.93
CA ILE A 11 -41.30 -12.35 -23.13
C ILE A 11 -40.67 -13.65 -22.64
N LEU A 12 -40.45 -13.71 -21.33
CA LEU A 12 -40.46 -14.85 -20.41
C LEU A 12 -39.63 -14.44 -19.18
N GLY A 13 -40.34 -14.06 -18.12
CA GLY A 13 -39.72 -13.92 -16.80
C GLY A 13 -39.26 -15.28 -16.28
N LEU A 14 -38.46 -15.28 -15.20
CA LEU A 14 -37.87 -16.48 -14.58
C LEU A 14 -36.77 -17.16 -15.40
N SER A 15 -35.62 -16.47 -15.55
CA SER A 15 -34.38 -17.14 -15.20
C SER A 15 -33.76 -16.43 -14.00
N HIS A 16 -33.92 -17.02 -12.82
CA HIS A 16 -33.17 -16.64 -11.64
C HIS A 16 -31.72 -17.10 -11.85
N LYS A 17 -30.98 -16.40 -12.72
CA LYS A 17 -29.53 -16.57 -12.82
C LYS A 17 -28.95 -16.19 -11.48
N PHE A 18 -28.64 -17.21 -10.67
CA PHE A 18 -27.72 -17.11 -9.55
C PHE A 18 -26.40 -16.58 -10.11
N HIS A 19 -26.28 -15.25 -10.10
CA HIS A 19 -25.06 -14.56 -10.41
C HIS A 19 -24.12 -14.80 -9.23
N PHE A 20 -23.39 -15.91 -9.29
CA PHE A 20 -22.18 -16.05 -8.50
C PHE A 20 -21.36 -14.77 -8.73
N PRO A 21 -21.02 -14.03 -7.66
CA PRO A 21 -20.40 -12.72 -7.82
C PRO A 21 -19.10 -12.87 -8.58
N LYS A 22 -18.90 -11.97 -9.56
CA LYS A 22 -17.74 -11.97 -10.48
C LYS A 22 -16.45 -12.30 -9.73
N SER A 23 -15.68 -13.20 -10.35
CA SER A 23 -14.43 -13.77 -9.83
C SER A 23 -13.64 -12.82 -8.93
N PHE A 24 -13.24 -13.34 -7.77
CA PHE A 24 -12.59 -12.58 -6.70
C PHE A 24 -11.40 -11.76 -7.25
N ASN A 25 -11.60 -10.45 -7.36
CA ASN A 25 -10.68 -9.54 -8.05
C ASN A 25 -9.25 -9.69 -7.52
N ILE A 26 -8.26 -9.76 -8.42
CA ILE A 26 -6.84 -9.89 -8.08
C ILE A 26 -6.36 -8.83 -7.09
N PHE A 27 -6.86 -7.59 -7.20
CA PHE A 27 -6.57 -6.51 -6.24
C PHE A 27 -7.15 -6.79 -4.85
N THR A 28 -8.30 -7.46 -4.74
CA THR A 28 -8.87 -7.89 -3.45
C THR A 28 -8.03 -9.03 -2.86
N LYS A 29 -7.50 -9.95 -3.69
CA LYS A 29 -6.58 -11.00 -3.23
C LYS A 29 -5.29 -10.39 -2.65
N PHE A 30 -4.65 -9.47 -3.39
CA PHE A 30 -3.46 -8.77 -2.90
C PHE A 30 -3.73 -7.98 -1.61
N LYS A 31 -4.89 -7.32 -1.49
CA LYS A 31 -5.31 -6.63 -0.26
C LYS A 31 -5.44 -7.57 0.94
N LEU A 32 -6.12 -8.71 0.78
CA LEU A 32 -6.27 -9.69 1.85
C LEU A 32 -4.93 -10.32 2.25
N LEU A 33 -4.09 -10.64 1.28
CA LEU A 33 -2.73 -11.12 1.53
C LEU A 33 -1.91 -10.08 2.31
N ALA A 34 -1.97 -8.80 1.92
CA ALA A 34 -1.29 -7.72 2.63
C ALA A 34 -1.78 -7.59 4.09
N CYS A 35 -3.09 -7.66 4.32
CA CYS A 35 -3.68 -7.66 5.66
C CYS A 35 -3.25 -8.87 6.51
N LEU A 36 -3.25 -10.08 5.94
CA LEU A 36 -2.81 -11.29 6.64
C LEU A 36 -1.33 -11.21 7.04
N LEU A 37 -0.47 -10.78 6.11
CA LEU A 37 0.95 -10.59 6.38
C LEU A 37 1.20 -9.48 7.43
N MET A 38 0.39 -8.41 7.45
CA MET A 38 0.47 -7.35 8.47
C MET A 38 0.12 -7.87 9.87
N VAL A 39 -0.89 -8.73 9.98
CA VAL A 39 -1.26 -9.37 11.26
C VAL A 39 -0.16 -10.31 11.73
N ILE A 40 0.44 -11.10 10.84
CA ILE A 40 1.61 -11.94 11.14
C ILE A 40 2.80 -11.08 11.61
N ASP A 41 3.08 -9.97 10.93
CA ASP A 41 4.15 -9.02 11.32
C ASP A 41 3.92 -8.52 12.76
N HIS A 42 2.75 -7.94 13.02
CA HIS A 42 2.45 -7.32 14.30
C HIS A 42 2.33 -8.35 15.44
N ILE A 43 1.75 -9.54 15.22
CA ILE A 43 1.78 -10.63 16.21
C ILE A 43 3.23 -11.02 16.52
N GLY A 44 4.07 -11.16 15.49
CA GLY A 44 5.49 -11.45 15.66
C GLY A 44 6.26 -10.39 16.46
N ALA A 45 5.94 -9.09 16.33
CA ALA A 45 6.59 -8.07 17.16
C ALA A 45 6.02 -7.96 18.57
N VAL A 46 4.71 -8.16 18.75
CA VAL A 46 4.04 -7.89 20.03
C VAL A 46 4.15 -9.08 20.99
N PHE A 47 4.02 -10.31 20.50
CA PHE A 47 3.91 -11.51 21.32
C PHE A 47 5.10 -12.47 21.19
N PHE A 48 5.79 -12.47 20.04
CA PHE A 48 6.86 -13.43 19.75
C PHE A 48 8.11 -12.77 19.14
N PRO A 49 8.69 -11.72 19.76
CA PRO A 49 9.82 -10.97 19.19
C PRO A 49 11.04 -11.84 18.85
N GLN A 50 11.21 -12.97 19.53
CA GLN A 50 12.23 -13.98 19.27
C GLN A 50 11.99 -14.80 17.98
N LEU A 51 10.74 -14.91 17.51
CA LEU A 51 10.39 -15.61 16.26
C LEU A 51 10.55 -14.68 15.05
N ILE A 52 11.80 -14.38 14.72
CA ILE A 52 12.21 -13.50 13.61
C ILE A 52 11.52 -13.89 12.29
N ILE A 53 11.23 -15.16 12.05
CA ILE A 53 10.52 -15.63 10.85
C ILE A 53 9.13 -14.98 10.65
N LEU A 54 8.41 -14.67 11.72
CA LEU A 54 7.12 -13.96 11.64
C LEU A 54 7.31 -12.52 11.16
N ARG A 55 8.39 -11.86 11.60
CA ARG A 55 8.78 -10.54 11.10
C ARG A 55 9.18 -10.62 9.63
N ILE A 56 10.02 -11.58 9.24
CA ILE A 56 10.47 -11.82 7.86
C ILE A 56 9.27 -11.96 6.91
N VAL A 57 8.36 -12.91 7.19
CA VAL A 57 7.14 -13.12 6.39
C VAL A 57 6.24 -11.88 6.44
N GLY A 58 6.07 -11.27 7.62
CA GLY A 58 5.24 -10.10 7.81
C GLY A 58 5.68 -8.85 7.03
N ARG A 59 6.99 -8.63 6.87
CA ARG A 59 7.57 -7.52 6.10
C ARG A 59 7.15 -7.52 4.63
N LEU A 60 6.73 -8.66 4.06
CA LEU A 60 6.15 -8.75 2.72
C LEU A 60 4.83 -7.96 2.57
N SER A 61 4.17 -7.56 3.67
CA SER A 61 2.95 -6.76 3.68
C SER A 61 3.14 -5.34 3.12
N PHE A 62 4.18 -4.62 3.56
CA PHE A 62 4.43 -3.23 3.14
C PHE A 62 4.53 -3.07 1.62
N PRO A 63 5.30 -3.89 0.88
CA PRO A 63 5.32 -3.96 -0.58
C PRO A 63 3.94 -3.94 -1.26
N LEU A 64 3.04 -4.80 -0.77
CA LEU A 64 1.69 -4.94 -1.33
C LEU A 64 0.88 -3.68 -1.05
N PHE A 65 0.96 -3.13 0.17
CA PHE A 65 0.30 -1.86 0.50
C PHE A 65 0.87 -0.66 -0.25
N ALA A 66 2.19 -0.60 -0.48
CA ALA A 66 2.83 0.45 -1.27
C ALA A 66 2.40 0.41 -2.75
N TYR A 67 2.29 -0.79 -3.33
CA TYR A 67 1.73 -0.98 -4.68
C TYR A 67 0.25 -0.55 -4.76
N LEU A 68 -0.55 -0.98 -3.79
CA LEU A 68 -1.97 -0.60 -3.69
C LEU A 68 -2.15 0.91 -3.46
N PHE A 69 -1.25 1.55 -2.70
CA PHE A 69 -1.18 3.00 -2.52
C PHE A 69 -0.84 3.71 -3.82
N ALA A 70 0.21 3.27 -4.54
CA ALA A 70 0.61 3.86 -5.83
C ALA A 70 -0.52 3.77 -6.87
N LYS A 71 -1.19 2.62 -6.97
CA LYS A 71 -2.39 2.46 -7.82
C LYS A 71 -3.58 3.29 -7.35
N GLY A 72 -3.77 3.44 -6.04
CA GLY A 72 -4.77 4.32 -5.44
C GLY A 72 -4.52 5.80 -5.73
N TYR A 73 -3.26 6.24 -5.71
CA TYR A 73 -2.82 7.59 -6.04
C TYR A 73 -3.16 7.95 -7.49
N GLN A 74 -2.82 7.07 -8.44
CA GLN A 74 -3.05 7.30 -9.87
C GLN A 74 -4.54 7.32 -10.26
N ASN A 75 -5.35 6.49 -9.59
CA ASN A 75 -6.75 6.27 -9.97
C ASN A 75 -7.75 7.01 -9.06
N THR A 76 -7.31 7.87 -8.14
CA THR A 76 -8.23 8.67 -7.31
C THR A 76 -8.84 9.82 -8.09
N ARG A 77 -10.10 10.15 -7.79
CA ARG A 77 -10.78 11.35 -8.31
C ARG A 77 -10.41 12.62 -7.55
N SER A 78 -10.06 12.47 -6.28
CA SER A 78 -9.64 13.56 -5.39
C SER A 78 -8.48 13.06 -4.53
N HIS A 79 -7.35 13.74 -4.62
CA HIS A 79 -6.21 13.49 -3.73
C HIS A 79 -6.47 14.07 -2.33
N LEU A 80 -7.26 15.15 -2.22
CA LEU A 80 -7.59 15.78 -0.94
C LEU A 80 -8.42 14.83 -0.07
N ASP A 81 -9.51 14.25 -0.60
CA ASP A 81 -10.32 13.30 0.16
C ASP A 81 -9.52 12.05 0.54
N TYR A 82 -8.54 11.67 -0.30
CA TYR A 82 -7.67 10.53 -0.01
C TYR A 82 -6.72 10.86 1.15
N PHE A 83 -6.11 12.05 1.12
CA PHE A 83 -5.28 12.57 2.20
C PHE A 83 -6.05 12.70 3.52
N ILE A 84 -7.25 13.28 3.50
CA ILE A 84 -8.11 13.41 4.68
C ILE A 84 -8.45 12.03 5.26
N ARG A 85 -8.81 11.04 4.42
CA ARG A 85 -9.02 9.66 4.91
C ARG A 85 -7.78 9.08 5.58
N LEU A 86 -6.60 9.23 4.97
CA LEU A 86 -5.35 8.73 5.56
C LEU A 86 -5.04 9.43 6.90
N LEU A 87 -5.22 10.75 6.99
CA LEU A 87 -5.05 11.46 8.27
C LEU A 87 -6.03 10.99 9.35
N LEU A 88 -7.32 10.88 9.03
CA LEU A 88 -8.34 10.45 10.00
C LEU A 88 -8.08 9.03 10.53
N PHE A 89 -7.92 8.05 9.64
CA PHE A 89 -7.66 6.67 10.06
C PHE A 89 -6.26 6.49 10.66
N GLY A 90 -5.27 7.25 10.19
CA GLY A 90 -3.92 7.27 10.75
C GLY A 90 -3.89 7.85 12.16
N ALA A 91 -4.61 8.94 12.44
CA ALA A 91 -4.72 9.51 13.78
C ALA A 91 -5.43 8.56 14.77
N ILE A 92 -6.55 7.95 14.34
CA ILE A 92 -7.25 6.94 15.16
C ILE A 92 -6.33 5.74 15.46
N ALA A 93 -5.60 5.26 14.46
CA ALA A 93 -4.67 4.14 14.63
C ALA A 93 -3.41 4.49 15.45
N GLN A 94 -3.05 5.77 15.55
CA GLN A 94 -1.84 6.19 16.24
C GLN A 94 -1.88 5.88 17.75
N VAL A 95 -3.07 5.90 18.36
CA VAL A 95 -3.24 5.60 19.80
C VAL A 95 -2.85 4.14 20.13
N PRO A 96 -3.47 3.09 19.55
CA PRO A 96 -3.05 1.72 19.81
C PRO A 96 -1.66 1.42 19.24
N TYR A 97 -1.24 2.06 18.14
CA TYR A 97 0.11 1.90 17.59
C TYR A 97 1.20 2.37 18.58
N TYR A 98 1.01 3.55 19.21
CA TYR A 98 1.92 4.08 20.21
C TYR A 98 2.04 3.16 21.43
N TYR A 99 0.93 2.62 21.94
CA TYR A 99 0.94 1.68 23.06
C TYR A 99 1.67 0.36 22.72
N LEU A 100 1.56 -0.11 21.49
CA LEU A 100 2.19 -1.36 21.05
C LEU A 100 3.67 -1.21 20.74
N PHE A 101 4.09 -0.11 20.11
CA PHE A 101 5.40 0.05 19.47
C PHE A 101 6.21 1.30 19.90
N GLY A 102 5.68 2.12 20.80
CA GLY A 102 6.31 3.36 21.28
C GLY A 102 6.15 4.55 20.32
N TRP A 103 6.97 5.59 20.50
CA TRP A 103 6.91 6.81 19.71
C TRP A 103 7.45 6.60 18.27
N LYS A 104 6.55 6.21 17.37
CA LYS A 104 6.74 6.20 15.90
C LYS A 104 5.40 6.52 15.23
N LEU A 105 5.42 7.16 14.05
CA LEU A 105 4.20 7.44 13.29
C LEU A 105 3.83 6.23 12.42
N ASN A 106 2.59 5.77 12.51
CA ASN A 106 2.15 4.54 11.85
C ASN A 106 2.12 4.62 10.30
N ILE A 107 2.06 3.46 9.65
CA ILE A 107 2.17 3.35 8.18
C ILE A 107 1.09 4.13 7.40
N ILE A 108 -0.11 4.34 7.97
CA ILE A 108 -1.14 5.16 7.31
C ILE A 108 -0.73 6.64 7.30
N LEU A 109 -0.09 7.12 8.37
CA LEU A 109 0.50 8.45 8.40
C LEU A 109 1.70 8.54 7.44
N THR A 110 2.51 7.48 7.29
CA THR A 110 3.56 7.40 6.26
C THR A 110 2.98 7.55 4.84
N PHE A 111 1.83 6.92 4.56
CA PHE A 111 1.13 7.09 3.29
C PHE A 111 0.52 8.49 3.12
N ALA A 112 -0.01 9.11 4.18
CA ALA A 112 -0.51 10.49 4.14
C ALA A 112 0.62 11.48 3.82
N TYR A 113 1.76 11.32 4.50
CA TYR A 113 2.98 12.10 4.28
C TYR A 113 3.46 11.97 2.83
N ASN A 114 3.58 10.75 2.33
CA ASN A 114 4.01 10.49 0.97
C ASN A 114 3.05 11.06 -0.09
N LEU A 115 1.74 11.00 0.16
CA LEU A 115 0.74 11.64 -0.68
C LEU A 115 0.95 13.16 -0.78
N ALA A 116 1.24 13.83 0.34
CA ALA A 116 1.53 15.26 0.37
C ALA A 116 2.86 15.61 -0.34
N LEU A 117 3.92 14.85 -0.05
CA LEU A 117 5.24 15.02 -0.68
C LEU A 117 5.18 14.83 -2.21
N LEU A 118 4.48 13.80 -2.68
CA LEU A 118 4.20 13.59 -4.10
C LEU A 118 3.52 14.80 -4.73
N ARG A 119 2.46 15.30 -4.10
CA ARG A 119 1.70 16.47 -4.60
C ARG A 119 2.58 17.72 -4.68
N LEU A 120 3.43 17.96 -3.68
CA LEU A 120 4.41 19.05 -3.70
C LEU A 120 5.40 18.91 -4.87
N ILE A 121 5.98 17.72 -5.06
CA ILE A 121 6.92 17.43 -6.15
C ILE A 121 6.28 17.63 -7.54
N HIS A 122 4.98 17.34 -7.70
CA HIS A 122 4.26 17.57 -8.96
C HIS A 122 4.02 19.07 -9.25
N CYS A 123 3.98 19.94 -8.23
CA CYS A 123 3.85 21.39 -8.41
C CYS A 123 5.18 22.09 -8.78
N ILE A 124 6.32 21.47 -8.46
CA ILE A 124 7.65 22.02 -8.77
C ILE A 124 7.96 21.82 -10.26
N LYS A 125 8.48 22.84 -10.94
CA LYS A 125 8.93 22.73 -12.34
C LYS A 125 10.40 22.29 -12.47
N SER A 126 11.29 22.92 -11.69
CA SER A 126 12.74 22.72 -11.76
C SER A 126 13.18 21.34 -11.25
N SER A 127 13.93 20.58 -12.07
CA SER A 127 14.41 19.23 -11.71
C SER A 127 15.38 19.20 -10.52
N PRO A 128 16.37 20.12 -10.39
CA PRO A 128 17.17 20.23 -9.18
C PRO A 128 16.34 20.44 -7.91
N ILE A 129 15.32 21.31 -7.96
CA ILE A 129 14.46 21.57 -6.80
C ILE A 129 13.64 20.32 -6.45
N LYS A 130 13.11 19.57 -7.43
CA LYS A 130 12.46 18.28 -7.16
C LYS A 130 13.36 17.29 -6.42
N LEU A 131 14.62 17.19 -6.84
CA LEU A 131 15.60 16.31 -6.21
C LEU A 131 15.91 16.74 -4.76
N ILE A 132 16.09 18.04 -4.53
CA ILE A 132 16.29 18.60 -3.18
C ILE A 132 15.06 18.33 -2.30
N THR A 133 13.85 18.69 -2.75
CA THR A 133 12.60 18.43 -2.04
C THR A 133 12.41 16.95 -1.72
N LEU A 134 12.81 16.05 -2.63
CA LEU A 134 12.81 14.62 -2.39
C LEU A 134 13.78 14.20 -1.29
N ILE A 135 15.05 14.60 -1.37
CA ILE A 135 16.07 14.25 -0.38
C ILE A 135 15.68 14.79 1.00
N THR A 136 15.27 16.06 1.08
CA THR A 136 14.72 16.65 2.32
C THR A 136 13.51 15.87 2.82
N GLY A 137 12.60 15.44 1.93
CA GLY A 137 11.45 14.61 2.29
C GLY A 137 11.83 13.25 2.88
N MET A 138 12.85 12.58 2.32
CA MET A 138 13.38 11.33 2.88
C MET A 138 14.01 11.52 4.27
N VAL A 139 14.75 12.63 4.47
CA VAL A 139 15.33 12.99 5.78
C VAL A 139 14.24 13.28 6.80
N VAL A 140 13.25 14.10 6.45
CA VAL A 140 12.11 14.45 7.32
C VAL A 140 11.29 13.21 7.69
N ALA A 141 11.04 12.29 6.75
CA ALA A 141 10.35 11.02 7.03
C ALA A 141 11.07 10.18 8.09
N SER A 142 12.41 10.21 8.08
CA SER A 142 13.23 9.46 9.03
C SER A 142 13.32 10.16 10.39
N TRP A 143 13.48 11.48 10.39
CA TRP A 143 13.59 12.30 11.61
C TRP A 143 12.30 12.31 12.42
N LEU A 144 11.13 12.39 11.75
CA LEU A 144 9.82 12.30 12.39
C LEU A 144 9.39 10.86 12.72
N GLN A 145 10.28 9.88 12.53
CA GLN A 145 10.06 8.47 12.82
C GLN A 145 8.77 7.88 12.22
N PHE A 146 8.50 8.21 10.95
CA PHE A 146 7.48 7.49 10.19
C PHE A 146 7.87 6.02 10.05
N ASP A 147 6.89 5.12 10.12
CA ASP A 147 7.12 3.69 9.90
C ASP A 147 7.71 3.50 8.50
N TYR A 148 8.80 2.73 8.45
CA TYR A 148 9.72 2.59 7.30
C TYR A 148 10.40 3.89 6.77
N GLY A 149 10.25 5.06 7.41
CA GLY A 149 11.06 6.28 7.19
C GLY A 149 11.35 6.67 5.73
N TRP A 150 12.61 6.98 5.41
CA TRP A 150 13.07 7.26 4.04
C TRP A 150 12.78 6.11 3.06
N TYR A 151 12.86 4.87 3.53
CA TYR A 151 12.69 3.67 2.72
C TYR A 151 11.28 3.61 2.14
N ALA A 152 10.23 3.87 2.93
CA ALA A 152 8.87 3.89 2.41
C ALA A 152 8.69 4.94 1.31
N THR A 153 9.31 6.11 1.51
CA THR A 153 9.30 7.21 0.55
C THR A 153 9.95 6.81 -0.77
N ALA A 154 11.15 6.21 -0.72
CA ALA A 154 11.83 5.68 -1.90
C ALA A 154 10.95 4.65 -2.65
N ILE A 155 10.41 3.65 -1.96
CA ILE A 155 9.63 2.56 -2.57
C ILE A 155 8.35 3.08 -3.24
N ILE A 156 7.62 3.99 -2.59
CA ILE A 156 6.39 4.57 -3.14
C ILE A 156 6.68 5.35 -4.43
N LEU A 157 7.76 6.14 -4.45
CA LEU A 157 8.17 6.92 -5.63
C LEU A 157 8.59 6.02 -6.79
N LEU A 158 9.35 4.96 -6.52
CA LEU A 158 9.78 4.00 -7.53
C LEU A 158 8.60 3.28 -8.18
N LEU A 159 7.60 2.89 -7.39
CA LEU A 159 6.38 2.27 -7.90
C LEU A 159 5.58 3.22 -8.81
N ILE A 160 5.49 4.51 -8.45
CA ILE A 160 4.80 5.51 -9.27
C ILE A 160 5.59 5.84 -10.55
N ALA A 161 6.91 5.99 -10.46
CA ALA A 161 7.78 6.30 -11.59
C ALA A 161 7.86 5.13 -12.60
N TYR A 162 7.98 3.89 -12.09
CA TYR A 162 7.92 2.68 -12.90
C TYR A 162 6.66 2.65 -13.76
N ASP A 163 5.52 2.87 -13.13
CA ASP A 163 4.21 2.76 -13.76
C ASP A 163 3.96 3.83 -14.84
N GLN A 164 4.53 5.03 -14.66
CA GLN A 164 4.46 6.12 -15.63
C GLN A 164 5.39 5.92 -16.84
N GLN A 165 6.55 5.26 -16.67
CA GLN A 165 7.62 5.26 -17.69
C GLN A 165 7.88 3.89 -18.36
N CYS A 166 7.55 2.76 -17.72
CA CYS A 166 8.06 1.45 -18.14
C CYS A 166 7.22 0.75 -19.21
N LYS A 167 7.44 1.12 -20.48
CA LYS A 167 7.13 0.25 -21.64
C LYS A 167 8.17 -0.88 -21.77
N GLY A 168 8.14 -1.86 -20.87
CA GLY A 168 8.79 -3.19 -21.00
C GLY A 168 10.33 -3.26 -20.94
N LYS A 169 11.09 -2.22 -21.33
CA LYS A 169 12.56 -2.31 -21.48
C LYS A 169 13.39 -2.06 -20.21
N TRP A 170 12.82 -1.47 -19.17
CA TRP A 170 13.57 -1.04 -17.97
C TRP A 170 13.63 -2.09 -16.85
N GLY A 171 13.15 -3.32 -17.07
CA GLY A 171 13.13 -4.38 -16.05
C GLY A 171 14.52 -4.72 -15.46
N LEU A 172 15.56 -4.70 -16.29
CA LEU A 172 16.95 -4.91 -15.86
C LEU A 172 17.50 -3.77 -15.00
N MET A 173 17.18 -2.52 -15.34
CA MET A 173 17.55 -1.36 -14.51
C MET A 173 16.73 -1.29 -13.23
N TRP A 174 15.50 -1.82 -13.25
CA TRP A 174 14.76 -2.13 -12.04
C TRP A 174 15.57 -3.09 -11.16
N ILE A 175 15.87 -4.30 -11.64
CA ILE A 175 16.62 -5.33 -10.87
C ILE A 175 17.95 -4.77 -10.32
N GLY A 176 18.74 -4.08 -11.13
CA GLY A 176 20.00 -3.48 -10.69
C GLY A 176 19.83 -2.41 -9.60
N TYR A 177 18.79 -1.59 -9.69
CA TYR A 177 18.50 -0.56 -8.68
C TYR A 177 17.93 -1.17 -7.38
N TRP A 178 17.15 -2.25 -7.47
CA TRP A 178 16.75 -3.05 -6.30
C TRP A 178 17.96 -3.61 -5.57
N SER A 179 18.94 -4.19 -6.27
CA SER A 179 20.16 -4.72 -5.67
C SER A 179 20.94 -3.68 -4.85
N VAL A 180 20.98 -2.42 -5.30
CA VAL A 180 21.64 -1.32 -4.57
C VAL A 180 20.88 -0.94 -3.30
N ILE A 181 19.54 -0.80 -3.37
CA ILE A 181 18.72 -0.53 -2.18
C ILE A 181 18.76 -1.72 -1.21
N HIS A 182 18.78 -2.96 -1.72
CA HIS A 182 18.99 -4.17 -0.92
C HIS A 182 20.30 -4.10 -0.15
N ALA A 183 21.44 -3.94 -0.83
CA ALA A 183 22.76 -3.87 -0.22
C ALA A 183 22.84 -2.78 0.85
N PHE A 184 22.33 -1.57 0.56
CA PHE A 184 22.32 -0.47 1.53
C PHE A 184 21.39 -0.72 2.71
N SER A 185 20.19 -1.27 2.50
CA SER A 185 19.27 -1.61 3.59
C SER A 185 19.80 -2.71 4.51
N TRP A 186 20.58 -3.66 3.97
CA TRP A 186 21.21 -4.76 4.72
C TRP A 186 22.31 -4.24 5.67
N LEU A 187 23.06 -3.23 5.23
CA LEU A 187 24.12 -2.59 6.03
C LEU A 187 23.56 -1.71 7.17
N VAL A 188 22.33 -1.21 7.05
CA VAL A 188 21.76 -0.24 8.01
C VAL A 188 20.65 -0.83 8.89
N PHE A 189 19.91 -1.85 8.42
CA PHE A 189 18.76 -2.41 9.15
C PHE A 189 18.60 -3.93 9.00
N SER A 190 18.73 -4.67 10.11
CA SER A 190 18.78 -6.15 10.14
C SER A 190 17.56 -6.91 9.57
N TYR A 191 16.39 -6.27 9.42
CA TYR A 191 15.13 -6.94 9.07
C TYR A 191 14.32 -6.30 7.94
N GLN A 192 14.74 -5.13 7.43
CA GLN A 192 14.04 -4.44 6.33
C GLN A 192 14.25 -5.06 4.92
N PRO A 193 15.39 -5.71 4.59
CA PRO A 193 15.64 -6.24 3.24
C PRO A 193 14.63 -7.26 2.73
N VAL A 194 13.87 -7.93 3.60
CA VAL A 194 12.89 -8.95 3.19
C VAL A 194 11.67 -8.31 2.51
N ALA A 195 11.25 -7.12 2.94
CA ALA A 195 10.21 -6.37 2.25
C ALA A 195 10.60 -6.11 0.78
N LEU A 196 11.86 -5.76 0.51
CA LEU A 196 12.33 -5.49 -0.85
C LEU A 196 12.16 -6.69 -1.80
N PHE A 197 12.41 -7.93 -1.31
CA PHE A 197 12.20 -9.15 -2.11
C PHE A 197 10.74 -9.33 -2.56
N ALA A 198 9.76 -8.98 -1.72
CA ALA A 198 8.35 -9.06 -2.11
C ALA A 198 7.97 -8.08 -3.22
N VAL A 199 8.62 -6.91 -3.32
CA VAL A 199 8.34 -5.96 -4.40
C VAL A 199 8.84 -6.49 -5.75
N ALA A 200 10.00 -7.18 -5.77
CA ALA A 200 10.50 -7.85 -6.96
C ALA A 200 9.62 -9.03 -7.42
N LEU A 201 8.86 -9.64 -6.49
CA LEU A 201 7.90 -10.70 -6.75
C LEU A 201 6.49 -10.21 -7.11
N LEU A 202 6.19 -8.91 -6.99
CA LEU A 202 4.98 -8.35 -7.59
C LEU A 202 5.10 -8.52 -9.10
N PRO A 203 4.21 -9.32 -9.75
CA PRO A 203 4.31 -9.49 -11.19
C PRO A 203 4.18 -8.13 -11.86
N ALA A 204 4.81 -7.97 -13.03
CA ALA A 204 4.53 -6.88 -13.98
C ALA A 204 3.13 -7.04 -14.62
N HIS A 205 2.13 -7.33 -13.79
CA HIS A 205 0.74 -7.47 -14.13
C HIS A 205 0.26 -6.17 -14.75
N ASN A 206 -0.30 -6.27 -15.95
CA ASN A 206 -0.63 -5.17 -16.84
C ASN A 206 -1.19 -3.95 -16.05
N THR A 207 -0.35 -2.94 -15.88
CA THR A 207 -0.55 -1.82 -14.96
C THR A 207 -1.71 -0.91 -15.35
N LYS A 208 -2.14 -1.05 -16.61
CA LYS A 208 -3.30 -0.38 -17.22
C LYS A 208 -4.63 -1.07 -16.91
N ALA A 209 -4.63 -2.26 -16.30
CA ALA A 209 -5.85 -2.92 -15.88
C ALA A 209 -6.61 -1.97 -14.92
N PRO A 210 -7.82 -1.50 -15.27
CA PRO A 210 -8.55 -0.60 -14.39
C PRO A 210 -8.79 -1.33 -13.07
N LEU A 211 -8.49 -0.65 -11.96
CA LEU A 211 -8.86 -1.09 -10.62
C LEU A 211 -10.36 -1.42 -10.62
N SER A 212 -10.69 -2.71 -10.74
CA SER A 212 -12.05 -3.21 -10.74
C SER A 212 -12.70 -2.71 -9.45
N LYS A 213 -13.81 -1.94 -9.60
CA LYS A 213 -14.39 -1.14 -8.53
C LYS A 213 -14.59 -2.05 -7.31
N PRO A 214 -13.82 -1.89 -6.21
CA PRO A 214 -14.04 -2.71 -5.03
C PRO A 214 -15.46 -2.43 -4.52
N SER A 215 -16.12 -3.46 -3.97
CA SER A 215 -17.37 -3.25 -3.25
C SER A 215 -17.17 -2.21 -2.15
N LEU A 216 -18.22 -1.50 -1.77
CA LEU A 216 -18.14 -0.47 -0.72
C LEU A 216 -17.53 -1.05 0.57
N TRP A 217 -17.88 -2.28 0.93
CA TRP A 217 -17.26 -3.07 1.99
C TRP A 217 -15.74 -3.22 1.85
N VAL A 218 -15.23 -3.59 0.67
CA VAL A 218 -13.78 -3.70 0.37
C VAL A 218 -13.09 -2.33 0.22
N LYS A 219 -13.86 -1.25 0.04
CA LYS A 219 -13.33 0.12 0.02
C LYS A 219 -13.17 0.69 1.44
N TYR A 220 -14.18 0.55 2.30
CA TYR A 220 -14.21 1.18 3.63
C TYR A 220 -13.75 0.25 4.76
N GLY A 221 -14.09 -1.04 4.73
CA GLY A 221 -13.69 -2.01 5.75
C GLY A 221 -12.17 -2.15 5.91
N PHE A 222 -11.40 -1.93 4.84
CA PHE A 222 -9.94 -1.93 4.89
C PHE A 222 -9.33 -0.70 5.58
N TYR A 223 -10.01 0.46 5.57
CA TYR A 223 -9.56 1.61 6.37
C TYR A 223 -9.85 1.41 7.86
N ALA A 224 -10.95 0.74 8.20
CA ALA A 224 -11.25 0.35 9.59
C ALA A 224 -10.35 -0.80 10.09
N PHE A 225 -9.96 -1.74 9.22
CA PHE A 225 -9.09 -2.87 9.56
C PHE A 225 -7.80 -2.46 10.27
N TYR A 226 -7.14 -1.38 9.83
CA TYR A 226 -5.86 -0.97 10.41
C TYR A 226 -5.95 -0.55 11.89
N PRO A 227 -6.77 0.44 12.29
CA PRO A 227 -6.97 0.74 13.70
C PRO A 227 -7.59 -0.43 14.49
N LEU A 228 -8.51 -1.20 13.88
CA LEU A 228 -9.17 -2.31 14.56
C LEU A 228 -8.23 -3.46 14.93
N HIS A 229 -7.37 -3.95 14.02
CA HIS A 229 -6.46 -5.05 14.37
C HIS A 229 -5.39 -4.59 15.38
N LEU A 230 -4.92 -3.33 15.31
CA LEU A 230 -4.04 -2.76 16.33
C LEU A 230 -4.73 -2.68 17.69
N LEU A 231 -6.00 -2.24 17.74
CA LEU A 231 -6.79 -2.22 18.96
C LEU A 231 -6.97 -3.63 19.55
N LEU A 232 -7.27 -4.63 18.71
CA LEU A 232 -7.38 -6.02 19.16
C LEU A 232 -6.07 -6.57 19.72
N LEU A 233 -4.92 -6.30 19.05
CA LEU A 233 -3.60 -6.69 19.57
C LEU A 233 -3.24 -5.96 20.86
N MET A 234 -3.62 -4.68 20.99
CA MET A 234 -3.43 -3.88 22.21
C MET A 234 -4.22 -4.46 23.40
N LEU A 235 -5.49 -4.80 23.18
CA LEU A 235 -6.34 -5.43 24.19
C LEU A 235 -5.83 -6.83 24.57
N ALA A 236 -5.48 -7.65 23.58
CA ALA A 236 -4.88 -8.97 23.82
C ALA A 236 -3.56 -8.89 24.60
N LYS A 237 -2.68 -7.93 24.27
CA LYS A 237 -1.45 -7.68 25.02
C LYS A 237 -1.74 -7.38 26.49
N LYS A 238 -2.69 -6.48 26.76
CA LYS A 238 -3.12 -6.08 28.12
C LYS A 238 -3.81 -7.20 28.92
N ILE A 239 -4.37 -8.21 28.26
CA ILE A 239 -4.98 -9.38 28.93
C ILE A 239 -3.93 -10.43 29.29
N ILE A 240 -2.83 -10.50 28.54
CA ILE A 240 -1.76 -11.49 28.69
C ILE A 240 -0.62 -10.98 29.59
N SER A 241 -0.47 -9.66 29.74
CA SER A 241 0.53 -8.98 30.59
C SER A 241 0.04 -8.68 32.00
#